data_AF-A0AAV4DQC1-F1
#
_entry.id   AF-A0AAV4DQC1-F1
#
_cell.length_a   1.000
_cell.length_b   1.000
_cell.length_c   1.000
_cell.angle_alpha   90.00
_cell.angle_beta   90.00
_cell.angle_gamma   90.00
#
_symmetry.space_group_name_H-M   'P 1'
#
loop_
_entity.id
_entity.type
_entity.pdbx_description
1 polymer ?
#
loop_
_entity_poly.entity_id
_entity_poly.type
_entity_poly.pdbx_seq_one_letter_code
_entity_poly.pdbx_strand_id
1 'polypeptide(L)'
;MTKSLLHENQFVLLGKFTTDPLEKAFGKLRQGSGGTYFINVQQILEKVNMMKTKLALRIDLDVSDLSTESGHICEKCVVHWTHEMCEMVEELPNMEHSVEGDVKYSLVFIAGYVIRKDKEVVEDSCSYFEKFGTFTLSLSRGSLVQAGDSACQWTIFCYMMFQSVCEKVCRNSLSEIFMEISQYYGFQMDKHHCFALSNILFNNLCNITNLPSDKEPKQKVLKLS
;
A
#
# COMPACT_ATOMS: atom_id res chain seq x y z
N MET A 1 -10.47 32.76 -10.57
CA MET A 1 -9.43 31.84 -10.07
C MET A 1 -8.89 30.88 -11.12
N THR A 2 -9.66 30.45 -12.12
CA THR A 2 -9.22 29.48 -13.15
C THR A 2 -8.22 30.03 -14.17
N LYS A 3 -8.26 31.34 -14.51
CA LYS A 3 -7.33 31.94 -15.49
C LYS A 3 -5.88 32.04 -15.01
N SER A 4 -5.65 32.18 -13.71
CA SER A 4 -4.29 32.29 -13.14
C SER A 4 -3.56 30.95 -13.08
N LEU A 5 -4.28 29.83 -13.03
CA LEU A 5 -3.68 28.47 -12.99
C LEU A 5 -3.20 27.97 -14.36
N LEU A 6 -3.69 28.60 -15.45
CA LEU A 6 -3.36 28.28 -16.85
C LEU A 6 -2.10 28.99 -17.37
N HIS A 7 -1.52 29.92 -16.60
CA HIS A 7 -0.35 30.67 -17.07
C HIS A 7 0.95 29.87 -17.04
N GLU A 8 1.03 28.82 -16.19
CA GLU A 8 2.22 27.98 -16.03
C GLU A 8 1.98 26.50 -16.34
N ASN A 9 0.72 26.06 -16.48
CA ASN A 9 0.36 24.66 -16.70
C ASN A 9 -0.39 24.50 -18.03
N GLN A 10 0.08 23.57 -18.88
CA GLN A 10 -0.48 23.33 -20.21
C GLN A 10 -1.91 22.77 -20.17
N PHE A 11 -2.28 22.07 -19.08
CA PHE A 11 -3.63 21.57 -18.81
C PHE A 11 -3.91 21.54 -17.30
N VAL A 12 -5.19 21.61 -16.91
CA VAL A 12 -5.64 21.54 -15.51
C VAL A 12 -6.70 20.45 -15.37
N LEU A 13 -6.48 19.50 -14.45
CA LEU A 13 -7.41 18.41 -14.14
C LEU A 13 -8.52 18.90 -13.21
N LEU A 14 -9.61 19.38 -13.80
CA LEU A 14 -10.77 19.90 -13.08
C LEU A 14 -11.40 18.87 -12.12
N GLY A 15 -11.27 17.58 -12.41
CA GLY A 15 -11.76 16.48 -11.56
C GLY A 15 -11.17 16.45 -10.15
N LYS A 16 -9.94 16.93 -9.94
CA LYS A 16 -9.32 17.03 -8.60
C LYS A 16 -9.81 18.24 -7.79
N PHE A 17 -10.54 19.15 -8.43
CA PHE A 17 -11.21 20.28 -7.77
C PHE A 17 -12.69 19.99 -7.46
N THR A 18 -13.12 18.73 -7.65
CA THR A 18 -14.46 18.26 -7.28
C THR A 18 -14.48 17.76 -5.84
N THR A 19 -15.68 17.65 -5.28
CA THR A 19 -15.90 17.14 -3.92
C THR A 19 -15.95 15.61 -3.85
N ASP A 20 -15.86 14.90 -4.98
CA ASP A 20 -16.04 13.44 -5.04
C ASP A 20 -15.13 12.64 -4.09
N PRO A 21 -13.82 12.96 -3.93
CA PRO A 21 -12.97 12.24 -2.96
C PRO A 21 -13.44 12.46 -1.51
N LEU A 22 -13.91 13.67 -1.20
CA LEU A 22 -14.47 14.01 0.09
C LEU A 22 -15.76 13.22 0.33
N GLU A 23 -16.64 13.15 -0.67
CA GLU A 23 -17.90 12.41 -0.61
C GLU A 23 -17.69 10.91 -0.40
N LYS A 24 -16.66 10.32 -1.03
CA LYS A 24 -16.26 8.92 -0.84
C LYS A 24 -15.79 8.67 0.61
N ALA A 25 -15.00 9.58 1.18
CA ALA A 25 -14.59 9.51 2.58
C ALA A 25 -15.79 9.63 3.54
N PHE A 26 -16.71 10.56 3.28
CA PHE A 26 -17.96 10.68 4.02
C PHE A 26 -18.87 9.46 3.87
N GLY A 27 -18.87 8.79 2.71
CA GLY A 27 -19.56 7.51 2.50
C GLY A 27 -19.08 6.43 3.46
N LYS A 28 -17.76 6.30 3.64
CA LYS A 28 -17.17 5.34 4.59
C LYS A 28 -17.52 5.68 6.05
N LEU A 29 -17.47 6.97 6.42
CA LEU A 29 -17.87 7.42 7.76
C LEU A 29 -19.34 7.09 8.04
N ARG A 30 -20.24 7.34 7.07
CA ARG A 30 -21.67 6.99 7.17
C ARG A 30 -21.88 5.49 7.37
N GLN A 31 -21.25 4.65 6.54
CA GLN A 31 -21.31 3.19 6.71
C GLN A 31 -20.81 2.77 8.09
N GLY A 32 -19.73 3.40 8.56
CA GLY A 32 -19.16 3.17 9.89
C GLY A 32 -20.06 3.58 11.06
N SER A 33 -21.04 4.47 10.83
CA SER A 33 -22.03 4.96 11.79
C SER A 33 -23.42 4.32 11.60
N GLY A 34 -23.50 3.15 10.96
CA GLY A 34 -24.76 2.41 10.75
C GLY A 34 -25.46 2.70 9.42
N GLY A 35 -24.78 3.34 8.48
CA GLY A 35 -25.31 3.61 7.14
C GLY A 35 -26.33 4.74 7.08
N THR A 36 -26.42 5.59 8.11
CA THR A 36 -27.37 6.71 8.13
C THR A 36 -26.93 7.81 7.16
N TYR A 37 -27.91 8.36 6.43
CA TYR A 37 -27.64 9.44 5.47
C TYR A 37 -27.14 10.72 6.16
N PHE A 38 -27.72 11.00 7.33
CA PHE A 38 -27.31 12.08 8.22
C PHE A 38 -26.43 11.50 9.33
N ILE A 39 -25.21 12.01 9.41
CA ILE A 39 -24.29 11.77 10.52
C ILE A 39 -23.94 13.12 11.14
N ASN A 40 -23.92 13.20 12.46
CA ASN A 40 -23.55 14.42 13.16
C ASN A 40 -22.01 14.49 13.33
N VAL A 41 -21.51 15.68 13.64
CA VAL A 41 -20.05 15.92 13.80
C VAL A 41 -19.47 15.05 14.91
N GLN A 42 -20.25 14.81 15.97
CA GLN A 42 -19.84 13.97 17.09
C GLN A 42 -19.62 12.50 16.65
N GLN A 43 -20.51 11.93 15.84
CA GLN A 43 -20.41 10.59 15.28
C GLN A 43 -19.22 10.45 14.35
N ILE A 44 -18.89 11.50 13.59
CA ILE A 44 -17.68 11.55 12.76
C ILE A 44 -16.43 11.52 13.64
N LEU A 45 -16.37 12.38 14.65
CA LEU A 45 -15.25 12.44 15.60
C LEU A 45 -15.09 11.13 16.36
N GLU A 46 -16.18 10.57 16.87
CA GLU A 46 -16.20 9.27 17.53
C GLU A 46 -15.73 8.16 16.60
N LYS A 47 -16.11 8.18 15.32
CA LYS A 47 -15.67 7.15 14.38
C LYS A 47 -14.18 7.28 14.05
N VAL A 48 -13.70 8.50 13.81
CA VAL A 48 -12.27 8.77 13.60
C VAL A 48 -11.48 8.36 14.85
N ASN A 49 -11.97 8.72 16.04
CA ASN A 49 -11.35 8.32 17.30
C ASN A 49 -11.39 6.80 17.48
N MET A 50 -12.48 6.11 17.16
CA MET A 50 -12.53 4.64 17.19
C MET A 50 -11.52 4.01 16.23
N MET A 51 -11.31 4.58 15.04
CA MET A 51 -10.29 4.09 14.09
C MET A 51 -8.88 4.27 14.67
N LYS A 52 -8.60 5.46 15.22
CA LYS A 52 -7.34 5.75 15.92
C LYS A 52 -7.13 4.85 17.13
N THR A 53 -8.13 4.70 17.98
CA THR A 53 -8.11 3.84 19.16
C THR A 53 -8.01 2.37 18.77
N LYS A 54 -8.61 1.90 17.67
CA LYS A 54 -8.43 0.53 17.19
C LYS A 54 -6.99 0.27 16.73
N LEU A 55 -6.36 1.28 16.13
CA LEU A 55 -4.93 1.22 15.80
C LEU A 55 -4.10 1.23 17.08
N ALA A 56 -4.38 2.14 18.01
CA ALA A 56 -3.68 2.25 19.29
C ALA A 56 -3.85 1.02 20.19
N LEU A 57 -5.03 0.42 20.28
CA LEU A 57 -5.30 -0.80 21.06
C LEU A 57 -4.60 -2.04 20.47
N ARG A 58 -4.27 -2.03 19.18
CA ARG A 58 -3.39 -3.05 18.61
C ARG A 58 -1.93 -2.88 19.07
N ILE A 59 -1.55 -1.67 19.51
CA ILE A 59 -0.24 -1.33 20.07
C ILE A 59 -0.23 -1.55 21.59
N ASP A 60 -1.34 -1.28 22.28
CA ASP A 60 -1.44 -1.16 23.75
C ASP A 60 -2.14 -2.35 24.44
N LEU A 61 -2.11 -3.53 23.82
CA LEU A 61 -2.29 -4.78 24.57
C LEU A 61 -1.03 -5.03 25.42
N ASP A 62 -0.93 -4.27 26.51
CA ASP A 62 -0.14 -4.55 27.69
C ASP A 62 -1.04 -4.35 28.91
N VAL A 63 -1.94 -5.32 29.16
CA VAL A 63 -2.78 -5.32 30.35
C VAL A 63 -2.50 -6.59 31.13
N SER A 64 -1.47 -6.50 31.97
CA SER A 64 -1.37 -7.24 33.24
C SER A 64 -1.18 -8.76 33.19
N ASP A 65 -0.47 -9.31 32.18
CA ASP A 65 0.05 -10.68 32.30
C ASP A 65 1.38 -10.94 31.57
N LEU A 66 2.30 -11.59 32.29
CA LEU A 66 3.73 -11.76 32.05
C LEU A 66 4.09 -12.83 30.99
N SER A 67 3.25 -13.06 29.97
CA SER A 67 3.57 -14.07 28.93
C SER A 67 2.85 -13.97 27.58
N THR A 68 2.10 -12.91 27.28
CA THR A 68 1.29 -12.85 26.05
C THR A 68 1.63 -11.66 25.15
N GLU A 69 2.70 -11.85 24.41
CA GLU A 69 2.92 -11.52 22.99
C GLU A 69 1.76 -10.81 22.25
N SER A 70 1.74 -9.48 22.30
CA SER A 70 0.91 -8.66 21.40
C SER A 70 1.73 -8.18 20.19
N GLY A 71 1.10 -8.22 19.02
CA GLY A 71 1.67 -7.70 17.76
C GLY A 71 2.59 -8.69 17.04
N HIS A 72 2.03 -9.39 16.05
CA HIS A 72 2.69 -10.21 15.03
C HIS A 72 4.15 -10.61 15.31
N ILE A 73 4.37 -11.67 16.09
CA ILE A 73 5.71 -12.25 16.22
C ILE A 73 5.97 -13.11 15.00
N CYS A 74 6.86 -12.64 14.13
CA CYS A 74 7.56 -13.58 13.29
C CYS A 74 8.65 -14.22 14.15
N GLU A 75 8.55 -15.53 14.38
CA GLU A 75 9.54 -16.33 15.13
C GLU A 75 10.99 -16.16 14.61
N LYS A 76 11.16 -15.63 13.39
CA LYS A 76 12.46 -15.43 12.72
C LYS A 76 12.97 -14.00 12.71
N CYS A 77 12.08 -13.01 12.76
CA CYS A 77 12.46 -11.60 12.74
C CYS A 77 11.61 -10.92 13.82
N VAL A 78 12.20 -10.74 15.00
CA VAL A 78 11.58 -10.23 16.22
C VAL A 78 11.28 -8.72 16.08
N VAL A 79 10.53 -8.35 15.03
CA VAL A 79 10.11 -6.97 14.79
C VAL A 79 8.70 -6.79 15.29
N HIS A 80 8.59 -5.91 16.27
CA HIS A 80 7.33 -5.43 16.80
C HIS A 80 6.93 -4.14 16.09
N TRP A 81 5.63 -3.93 15.93
CA TRP A 81 5.11 -2.62 15.51
C TRP A 81 5.45 -1.59 16.57
N THR A 82 6.32 -0.65 16.24
CA THR A 82 6.67 0.45 17.14
C THR A 82 5.71 1.62 16.95
N HIS A 83 5.61 2.48 17.96
CA HIS A 83 4.86 3.73 17.87
C HIS A 83 5.29 4.58 16.66
N GLU A 84 6.60 4.64 16.40
CA GLU A 84 7.20 5.32 15.25
C GLU A 84 6.69 4.78 13.90
N MET A 85 6.49 3.45 13.79
CA MET A 85 5.94 2.84 12.59
C MET A 85 4.47 3.24 12.38
N CYS A 86 3.70 3.42 13.46
CA CYS A 86 2.32 3.89 13.36
C CYS A 86 2.24 5.35 12.94
N GLU A 87 3.02 6.24 13.57
CA GLU A 87 3.12 7.65 13.16
C GLU A 87 3.55 7.75 11.69
N MET A 88 4.52 6.93 11.28
CA MET A 88 4.95 6.87 9.89
C MET A 88 3.81 6.48 8.96
N VAL A 89 3.01 5.47 9.32
CA VAL A 89 1.85 5.07 8.53
C VAL A 89 0.92 6.27 8.37
N GLU A 90 0.57 6.99 9.44
CA GLU A 90 -0.33 8.16 9.34
C GLU A 90 0.20 9.26 8.39
N GLU A 91 1.51 9.45 8.34
CA GLU A 91 2.19 10.46 7.52
C GLU A 91 2.47 10.02 6.06
N LEU A 92 2.22 8.76 5.68
CA LEU A 92 2.48 8.25 4.33
C LEU A 92 1.90 9.13 3.20
N PRO A 93 0.66 9.65 3.28
CA PRO A 93 0.10 10.52 2.24
C PRO A 93 0.88 11.83 2.08
N ASN A 94 1.39 12.38 3.18
CA ASN A 94 2.17 13.63 3.16
C ASN A 94 3.56 13.38 2.59
N MET A 95 4.18 12.27 2.97
CA MET A 95 5.50 11.87 2.53
C MET A 95 5.54 11.37 1.08
N GLU A 96 4.41 11.06 0.44
CA GLU A 96 4.36 10.50 -0.92
C GLU A 96 5.10 11.37 -1.97
N HIS A 97 5.12 12.68 -1.75
CA HIS A 97 5.81 13.65 -2.60
C HIS A 97 7.34 13.51 -2.58
N SER A 98 7.89 12.90 -1.53
CA SER A 98 9.33 12.64 -1.39
C SER A 98 9.85 11.54 -2.32
N VAL A 99 8.97 10.66 -2.79
CA VAL A 99 9.35 9.60 -3.73
C VAL A 99 9.57 10.21 -5.12
N GLU A 100 10.78 10.03 -5.64
CA GLU A 100 11.22 10.52 -6.94
C GLU A 100 10.34 9.99 -8.09
N GLY A 101 10.25 10.77 -9.18
CA GLY A 101 9.45 10.42 -10.35
C GLY A 101 9.88 9.07 -10.98
N ASP A 102 11.19 8.87 -11.15
CA ASP A 102 11.79 7.65 -11.71
C ASP A 102 11.39 6.39 -10.94
N VAL A 103 11.38 6.49 -9.61
CA VAL A 103 10.91 5.44 -8.71
C VAL A 103 9.40 5.22 -8.88
N LYS A 104 8.60 6.29 -9.00
CA LYS A 104 7.15 6.19 -9.23
C LYS A 104 6.79 5.47 -10.53
N TYR A 105 7.51 5.70 -11.64
CA TYR A 105 7.28 4.95 -12.88
C TYR A 105 7.47 3.44 -12.66
N SER A 106 8.52 3.06 -11.93
CA SER A 106 8.82 1.65 -11.61
C SER A 106 7.77 1.05 -10.67
N LEU A 107 7.31 1.81 -9.67
CA LEU A 107 6.30 1.35 -8.72
C LEU A 107 4.93 1.18 -9.38
N VAL A 108 4.54 2.04 -10.32
CA VAL A 108 3.30 1.88 -11.11
C VAL A 108 3.37 0.64 -12.00
N PHE A 109 4.52 0.36 -12.61
CA PHE A 109 4.73 -0.90 -13.32
C PHE A 109 4.59 -2.12 -12.39
N ILE A 110 5.21 -2.08 -11.21
CA ILE A 110 5.12 -3.15 -10.21
C ILE A 110 3.67 -3.34 -9.74
N ALA A 111 2.92 -2.26 -9.52
CA ALA A 111 1.51 -2.33 -9.13
C ALA A 111 0.70 -3.12 -10.17
N GLY A 112 0.90 -2.84 -11.46
CA GLY A 112 0.26 -3.58 -12.56
C GLY A 112 0.64 -5.07 -12.59
N TYR A 113 1.90 -5.39 -12.27
CA TYR A 113 2.34 -6.79 -12.14
C TYR A 113 1.68 -7.51 -10.95
N VAL A 114 1.58 -6.83 -9.81
CA VAL A 114 1.03 -7.39 -8.56
C VAL A 114 -0.44 -7.76 -8.73
N ILE A 115 -1.25 -6.88 -9.34
CA ILE A 115 -2.68 -7.12 -9.56
C ILE A 115 -2.99 -7.93 -10.83
N ARG A 116 -1.98 -8.30 -11.62
CA ARG A 116 -2.18 -8.97 -12.92
C ARG A 116 -3.01 -10.24 -12.84
N LYS A 117 -2.99 -10.92 -11.69
CA LYS A 117 -3.71 -12.17 -11.46
C LYS A 117 -5.13 -11.97 -10.95
N ASP A 118 -5.53 -10.73 -10.68
CA ASP A 118 -6.87 -10.44 -10.21
C ASP A 118 -7.88 -10.65 -11.33
N LYS A 119 -8.94 -11.38 -11.00
CA LYS A 119 -10.02 -11.70 -11.93
C LYS A 119 -11.12 -10.64 -11.90
N GLU A 120 -11.14 -9.80 -10.87
CA GLU A 120 -12.15 -8.77 -10.66
C GLU A 120 -11.55 -7.41 -10.98
N VAL A 121 -12.22 -6.68 -11.88
CA VAL A 121 -11.87 -5.29 -12.18
C VAL A 121 -12.52 -4.43 -11.11
N VAL A 122 -11.70 -3.88 -10.22
CA VAL A 122 -12.14 -2.86 -9.26
C VAL A 122 -12.36 -1.55 -10.04
N GLU A 123 -13.54 -0.95 -9.94
CA GLU A 123 -13.79 0.39 -10.48
C GLU A 123 -12.91 1.41 -9.74
N ASP A 124 -11.87 1.87 -10.41
CA ASP A 124 -10.90 2.80 -9.87
C ASP A 124 -10.44 3.80 -10.92
N SER A 125 -10.04 4.99 -10.50
CA SER A 125 -9.41 5.95 -11.40
C SER A 125 -8.00 5.49 -11.77
N CYS A 126 -7.46 6.03 -12.87
CA CYS A 126 -6.14 5.69 -13.38
C CYS A 126 -5.20 6.90 -13.43
N SER A 127 -5.40 7.90 -12.57
CA SER A 127 -4.62 9.14 -12.59
C SER A 127 -3.12 8.93 -12.31
N TYR A 128 -2.74 7.93 -11.51
CA TYR A 128 -1.34 7.53 -11.32
C TYR A 128 -0.78 6.90 -12.58
N PHE A 129 -1.54 6.01 -13.24
CA PHE A 129 -1.09 5.38 -14.47
C PHE A 129 -1.00 6.37 -15.63
N GLU A 130 -1.88 7.36 -15.71
CA GLU A 130 -1.78 8.44 -16.71
C GLU A 130 -0.50 9.26 -16.53
N LYS A 131 -0.11 9.54 -15.28
CA LYS A 131 1.08 10.34 -14.96
C LYS A 131 2.39 9.55 -15.08
N PHE A 132 2.40 8.30 -14.60
CA PHE A 132 3.61 7.50 -14.41
C PHE A 132 3.59 6.17 -15.16
N GLY A 133 2.59 5.92 -16.00
CA GLY A 133 2.45 4.69 -16.80
C GLY A 133 3.18 4.74 -18.14
N THR A 134 3.80 5.86 -18.52
CA THR A 134 4.55 6.01 -19.78
C THR A 134 5.63 4.94 -19.94
N PHE A 135 6.32 4.60 -18.85
CA PHE A 135 7.28 3.50 -18.80
C PHE A 135 6.64 2.13 -19.03
N THR A 136 5.50 1.86 -18.40
CA THR A 136 4.75 0.62 -18.61
C THR A 136 4.26 0.51 -20.06
N LEU A 137 3.79 1.61 -20.64
CA LEU A 137 3.31 1.67 -22.02
C LEU A 137 4.43 1.45 -23.04
N SER A 138 5.63 2.01 -22.80
CA SER A 138 6.77 1.82 -23.72
C SER A 138 7.31 0.39 -23.71
N LEU A 139 7.16 -0.33 -22.60
CA LEU A 139 7.50 -1.75 -22.48
C LEU A 139 6.37 -2.70 -22.90
N SER A 140 5.13 -2.22 -22.92
CA SER A 140 3.96 -3.05 -23.19
C SER A 140 3.91 -3.49 -24.65
N ARG A 141 3.68 -4.79 -24.85
CA ARG A 141 3.28 -5.36 -26.16
C ARG A 141 1.77 -5.63 -26.24
N GLY A 142 0.99 -4.96 -25.38
CA GLY A 142 -0.47 -5.11 -25.32
C GLY A 142 -0.99 -6.09 -24.26
N SER A 143 -0.12 -6.69 -23.45
CA SER A 143 -0.51 -7.70 -22.43
C SER A 143 -0.20 -7.28 -20.99
N LEU A 144 0.30 -6.07 -20.76
CA LEU A 144 0.55 -5.57 -19.41
C LEU A 144 -0.73 -4.99 -18.82
N VAL A 145 -0.97 -5.27 -17.54
CA VAL A 145 -2.15 -4.78 -16.82
C VAL A 145 -1.89 -3.37 -16.34
N GLN A 146 -2.86 -2.50 -16.61
CA GLN A 146 -2.89 -1.13 -16.10
C GLN A 146 -3.49 -1.14 -14.69
N ALA A 147 -2.69 -0.70 -13.71
CA ALA A 147 -3.15 -0.59 -12.33
C ALA A 147 -3.98 0.66 -12.09
N GLY A 148 -5.04 0.52 -11.29
CA GLY A 148 -5.80 1.63 -10.75
C GLY A 148 -5.02 2.39 -9.66
N ASP A 149 -5.53 3.55 -9.29
CA ASP A 149 -4.91 4.48 -8.34
C ASP A 149 -4.71 3.86 -6.95
N SER A 150 -5.64 3.04 -6.49
CA SER A 150 -5.57 2.34 -5.20
C SER A 150 -4.38 1.39 -5.15
N ALA A 151 -4.18 0.60 -6.20
CA ALA A 151 -3.04 -0.32 -6.30
C ALA A 151 -1.72 0.44 -6.44
N CYS A 152 -1.70 1.53 -7.21
CA CYS A 152 -0.53 2.38 -7.36
C CYS A 152 -0.13 3.05 -6.04
N GLN A 153 -1.09 3.68 -5.36
CA GLN A 153 -0.86 4.39 -4.10
C GLN A 153 -0.47 3.43 -2.98
N TRP A 154 -1.14 2.29 -2.86
CA TRP A 154 -0.75 1.23 -1.93
C TRP A 154 0.69 0.77 -2.16
N THR A 155 1.09 0.56 -3.42
CA THR A 155 2.45 0.13 -3.77
C THR A 155 3.49 1.18 -3.36
N ILE A 156 3.19 2.46 -3.55
CA ILE A 156 4.05 3.58 -3.14
C ILE A 156 4.17 3.64 -1.61
N PHE A 157 3.06 3.53 -0.90
CA PHE A 157 3.04 3.54 0.57
C PHE A 157 3.84 2.36 1.16
N CYS A 158 3.66 1.18 0.59
CA CYS A 158 4.42 -0.01 0.97
C CYS A 158 5.93 0.15 0.68
N TYR A 159 6.30 0.78 -0.44
CA TYR A 159 7.69 1.08 -0.73
C TYR A 159 8.32 2.04 0.30
N MET A 160 7.61 3.11 0.66
CA MET A 160 8.11 4.06 1.67
C MET A 160 8.26 3.41 3.04
N MET A 161 7.28 2.61 3.46
CA MET A 161 7.42 1.82 4.69
C MET A 161 8.60 0.87 4.61
N PHE A 162 8.77 0.18 3.48
CA PHE A 162 9.91 -0.72 3.27
C PHE A 162 11.25 -0.01 3.41
N GLN A 163 11.43 1.17 2.82
CA GLN A 163 12.69 1.93 2.95
C GLN A 163 13.06 2.21 4.41
N SER A 164 12.08 2.37 5.29
CA SER A 164 12.30 2.66 6.71
C SER A 164 12.57 1.42 7.56
N VAL A 165 12.14 0.23 7.12
CA VAL A 165 12.15 -0.99 7.96
C VAL A 165 12.88 -2.18 7.35
N CYS A 166 13.39 -2.08 6.12
CA CYS A 166 13.94 -3.20 5.34
C CYS A 166 15.05 -3.98 6.04
N GLU A 167 15.88 -3.33 6.84
CA GLU A 167 16.98 -3.96 7.59
C GLU A 167 16.51 -4.74 8.83
N LYS A 168 15.31 -4.44 9.30
CA LYS A 168 14.77 -4.99 10.55
C LYS A 168 13.81 -6.14 10.28
N VAL A 169 13.00 -6.05 9.23
CA VAL A 169 11.94 -7.00 8.94
C VAL A 169 12.38 -8.11 7.99
N CYS A 170 11.80 -9.28 8.14
CA CYS A 170 11.85 -10.32 7.12
C CYS A 170 10.63 -10.25 6.20
N ARG A 171 10.68 -10.99 5.09
CA ARG A 171 9.64 -10.99 4.05
C ARG A 171 8.22 -11.23 4.57
N ASN A 172 8.06 -12.13 5.53
CA ASN A 172 6.75 -12.45 6.11
C ASN A 172 6.20 -11.26 6.90
N SER A 173 7.00 -10.67 7.80
CA SER A 173 6.58 -9.51 8.57
C SER A 173 6.30 -8.30 7.67
N LEU A 174 7.09 -8.10 6.61
CA LEU A 174 6.83 -7.04 5.64
C LEU A 174 5.49 -7.21 4.92
N SER A 175 5.15 -8.44 4.53
CA SER A 175 3.85 -8.73 3.91
C SER A 175 2.70 -8.41 4.85
N GLU A 176 2.86 -8.64 6.14
CA GLU A 176 1.81 -8.40 7.13
C GLU A 176 1.69 -6.90 7.41
N ILE A 177 2.81 -6.17 7.45
CA ILE A 177 2.80 -4.70 7.47
C ILE A 177 2.06 -4.13 6.25
N PHE A 178 2.31 -4.65 5.05
CA PHE A 178 1.61 -4.20 3.83
C PHE A 178 0.12 -4.48 3.86
N MET A 179 -0.28 -5.56 4.52
CA MET A 179 -1.67 -5.92 4.72
C MET A 179 -2.36 -4.94 5.69
N GLU A 180 -1.67 -4.53 6.75
CA GLU A 180 -2.16 -3.48 7.65
C GLU A 180 -2.29 -2.12 6.97
N ILE A 181 -1.33 -1.72 6.12
CA ILE A 181 -1.44 -0.50 5.30
C ILE A 181 -2.68 -0.58 4.39
N SER A 182 -2.91 -1.72 3.74
CA SER A 182 -4.08 -1.96 2.90
C SER A 182 -5.39 -1.81 3.70
N GLN A 183 -5.45 -2.35 4.92
CA GLN A 183 -6.63 -2.24 5.79
C GLN A 183 -6.86 -0.81 6.28
N TYR A 184 -5.79 -0.12 6.68
CA TYR A 184 -5.87 1.23 7.25
C TYR A 184 -6.44 2.23 6.23
N TYR A 185 -5.94 2.19 4.98
CA TYR A 185 -6.39 3.07 3.91
C TYR A 185 -7.58 2.52 3.10
N GLY A 186 -7.85 1.22 3.21
CA GLY A 186 -8.93 0.53 2.50
C GLY A 186 -8.64 0.36 1.01
N PHE A 187 -7.43 -0.08 0.66
CA PHE A 187 -6.98 -0.33 -0.72
C PHE A 187 -7.44 -1.68 -1.30
N GLN A 188 -8.10 -2.53 -0.51
CA GLN A 188 -8.63 -3.84 -0.93
C GLN A 188 -7.55 -4.85 -1.41
N MET A 189 -6.31 -4.71 -0.95
CA MET A 189 -5.23 -5.66 -1.26
C MET A 189 -5.29 -6.87 -0.33
N ASP A 190 -5.17 -8.06 -0.91
CA ASP A 190 -5.15 -9.33 -0.19
C ASP A 190 -3.73 -9.81 0.18
N LYS A 191 -3.67 -10.98 0.82
CA LYS A 191 -2.41 -11.60 1.24
C LYS A 191 -1.49 -11.97 0.07
N HIS A 192 -2.04 -12.37 -1.08
CA HIS A 192 -1.24 -12.70 -2.27
C HIS A 192 -0.55 -11.44 -2.81
N HIS A 193 -1.26 -10.31 -2.86
CA HIS A 193 -0.67 -9.01 -3.26
C HIS A 193 0.49 -8.61 -2.36
N CYS A 194 0.27 -8.67 -1.05
CA CYS A 194 1.28 -8.30 -0.07
C CYS A 194 2.54 -9.17 -0.20
N PHE A 195 2.38 -10.49 -0.33
CA PHE A 195 3.51 -11.38 -0.57
C PHE A 195 4.22 -11.11 -1.90
N ALA A 196 3.47 -10.86 -2.97
CA ALA A 196 4.06 -10.54 -4.28
C ALA A 196 4.92 -9.28 -4.20
N LEU A 197 4.40 -8.22 -3.58
CA LEU A 197 5.13 -6.97 -3.44
C LEU A 197 6.34 -7.11 -2.50
N SER A 198 6.20 -7.77 -1.35
CA SER A 198 7.34 -8.02 -0.47
C SER A 198 8.44 -8.84 -1.14
N ASN A 199 8.09 -9.84 -1.97
CA ASN A 199 9.06 -10.59 -2.76
C ASN A 199 9.83 -9.68 -3.74
N ILE A 200 9.11 -8.81 -4.45
CA ILE A 200 9.71 -7.90 -5.44
C ILE A 200 10.67 -6.92 -4.76
N LEU A 201 10.23 -6.27 -3.68
CA LEU A 201 11.03 -5.29 -2.96
C LEU A 201 12.28 -5.93 -2.35
N PHE A 202 12.13 -7.08 -1.67
CA PHE A 202 13.30 -7.78 -1.14
C PHE A 202 14.24 -8.23 -2.26
N ASN A 203 13.76 -8.90 -3.32
CA ASN A 203 14.67 -9.44 -4.34
C ASN A 203 15.41 -8.35 -5.14
N ASN A 204 14.81 -7.17 -5.31
CA ASN A 204 15.38 -6.10 -6.15
C ASN A 204 16.20 -5.07 -5.37
N LEU A 205 15.87 -4.84 -4.09
CA LEU A 205 16.49 -3.76 -3.29
C LEU A 205 17.36 -4.28 -2.15
N CYS A 206 17.01 -5.42 -1.57
CA CYS A 206 17.90 -6.14 -0.69
C CYS A 206 18.54 -7.24 -1.53
N ASN A 207 19.75 -7.04 -2.03
CA ASN A 207 20.60 -8.16 -2.43
C ASN A 207 20.91 -9.00 -1.17
N ILE A 208 19.90 -9.66 -0.60
CA ILE A 208 20.07 -10.78 0.29
C ILE A 208 20.68 -11.82 -0.63
N THR A 209 22.00 -11.79 -0.66
CA THR A 209 22.83 -12.98 -0.72
C THR A 209 22.13 -13.98 0.17
N ASN A 210 21.28 -14.82 -0.44
CA ASN A 210 20.88 -16.05 0.19
C ASN A 210 22.21 -16.69 0.56
N LEU A 211 22.57 -16.69 1.84
CA LEU A 211 23.49 -17.69 2.36
C LEU A 211 23.01 -19.00 1.75
N PRO A 212 23.86 -19.71 0.99
CA PRO A 212 23.42 -20.85 0.22
C PRO A 212 22.67 -21.78 1.16
N SER A 213 21.38 -21.94 0.95
CA SER A 213 20.73 -23.12 1.48
C SER A 213 21.44 -24.27 0.77
N ASP A 214 22.04 -25.20 1.53
CA ASP A 214 22.67 -26.46 1.06
C ASP A 214 21.73 -27.39 0.26
N LYS A 215 20.63 -26.86 -0.25
CA LYS A 215 19.75 -27.55 -1.17
C LYS A 215 20.20 -27.19 -2.57
N GLU A 216 21.00 -28.10 -3.14
CA GLU A 216 21.32 -28.09 -4.57
C GLU A 216 20.08 -27.73 -5.40
N PRO A 217 20.21 -26.81 -6.38
CA PRO A 217 19.11 -26.49 -7.26
C PRO A 217 18.76 -27.74 -8.06
N LYS A 218 17.59 -28.34 -7.78
CA LYS A 218 17.03 -29.42 -8.60
C LYS A 218 16.82 -28.89 -10.01
N GLN A 219 17.76 -29.18 -10.91
CA GLN A 219 17.58 -28.97 -12.34
C GLN A 219 16.31 -29.70 -12.77
N LYS A 220 15.32 -28.95 -13.26
CA LYS A 220 14.20 -29.53 -14.00
C LYS A 220 14.75 -30.02 -15.33
N VAL A 221 15.02 -31.33 -15.40
CA VAL A 221 15.31 -32.01 -16.67
C VAL A 221 14.04 -31.94 -17.51
N LEU A 222 14.08 -31.14 -18.57
CA LEU A 222 13.07 -31.16 -19.63
C LEU A 222 13.21 -32.49 -20.38
N LYS A 223 12.23 -33.37 -20.19
CA LYS A 223 12.09 -34.57 -21.01
C LYS A 223 11.56 -34.12 -22.37
N LEU A 224 12.42 -34.09 -23.37
CA LEU A 224 12.02 -33.93 -24.77
C LEU A 224 11.30 -35.23 -25.16
N SER A 225 9.98 -35.15 -25.36
CA SER A 225 9.20 -36.12 -26.12
C SER A 225 9.13 -35.66 -27.56
#